data_AF-A0A0F9HM64-F1
#
_entry.id   AF-A0A0F9HM64-F1
#
_cell.length_a   1.000
_cell.length_b   1.000
_cell.length_c   1.000
_cell.angle_alpha   90.00
_cell.angle_beta   90.00
_cell.angle_gamma   90.00
#
_symmetry.space_group_name_H-M   'P 1'
#
loop_
_entity.id
_entity.type
_entity.pdbx_description
1 polymer ?
#
loop_
_entity_poly.entity_id
_entity_poly.type
_entity_poly.pdbx_seq_one_letter_code
_entity_poly.pdbx_strand_id
1 'polypeptide(L)'
;ITAFCKNDKVLDSITGEYSDPDEKLMRSIEELIPVPENSKSEFRNGVFVYKTGALERGKKFTYRNYPPLREAIEKKLMSDLKPVVSLSLANTTTTDPKAKKRRGRALKTLLEKGYCEECANVLLAFIGEVLRKEE
;
A
#
# COMPACT_ATOMS: atom_id res chain seq x y z
N ILE A 1 1.66 11.33 11.36
CA ILE A 1 0.55 11.30 12.34
C ILE A 1 0.97 11.79 13.73
N THR A 2 1.86 11.13 14.48
CA THR A 2 2.22 11.62 15.84
C THR A 2 2.77 13.05 15.85
N ALA A 3 3.68 13.38 14.93
CA ALA A 3 4.20 14.72 14.75
C ALA A 3 3.11 15.75 14.41
N PHE A 4 2.19 15.40 13.50
CA PHE A 4 1.01 16.22 13.18
C PHE A 4 0.12 16.49 14.39
N CYS A 5 -0.24 15.46 15.17
CA CYS A 5 -1.09 15.64 16.36
C CYS A 5 -0.41 16.43 17.48
N LYS A 6 0.93 16.42 17.54
CA LYS A 6 1.72 17.17 18.53
C LYS A 6 2.17 18.54 18.05
N ASN A 7 1.94 18.90 16.78
CA ASN A 7 2.59 20.03 16.11
C ASN A 7 4.13 20.00 16.25
N ASP A 8 4.71 18.80 16.21
CA ASP A 8 6.15 18.58 16.28
C ASP A 8 6.72 18.35 14.87
N LYS A 9 8.03 18.58 14.73
CA LYS A 9 8.77 18.21 13.53
C LYS A 9 9.14 16.73 13.53
N VAL A 10 9.20 16.14 12.34
CA VAL A 10 9.70 14.78 12.13
C VAL A 10 11.20 14.85 11.83
N LEU A 11 11.98 14.06 12.55
CA LEU A 11 13.39 13.86 12.23
C LEU A 11 13.50 12.87 11.06
N ASP A 12 14.10 13.32 9.96
CA ASP A 12 14.42 12.44 8.84
C ASP A 12 15.63 11.55 9.21
N SER A 13 15.47 10.23 9.09
CA SER A 13 16.50 9.25 9.40
C SER A 13 17.69 9.24 8.42
N ILE A 14 17.52 9.83 7.23
CA ILE A 14 18.51 9.84 6.16
C ILE A 14 19.30 11.14 6.17
N THR A 15 18.61 12.29 6.25
CA THR A 15 19.25 13.61 6.20
C THR A 15 19.59 14.16 7.59
N GLY A 16 18.96 13.65 8.66
CA GLY A 16 19.10 14.18 10.02
C GLY A 16 18.43 15.55 10.22
N GLU A 17 17.68 16.03 9.24
CA GLU A 17 16.98 17.31 9.31
C GLU A 17 15.58 17.16 9.91
N TYR A 18 15.10 18.24 10.52
CA TYR A 18 13.72 18.32 11.02
C TYR A 18 12.81 18.89 9.94
N SER A 19 11.89 18.08 9.46
CA SER A 19 10.88 18.47 8.48
C SER A 19 9.48 18.45 9.08
N ASP A 20 8.57 19.19 8.47
CA ASP A 20 7.16 19.13 8.84
C ASP A 20 6.56 17.75 8.48
N PRO A 21 5.54 17.28 9.22
CA PRO A 21 4.88 16.03 8.91
C PRO A 21 4.31 16.04 7.48
N ASP A 22 4.59 14.98 6.71
CA ASP A 22 4.11 14.88 5.33
C ASP A 22 2.59 14.68 5.25
N GLU A 23 1.87 15.81 5.21
CA GLU A 23 0.42 15.83 5.09
C GLU A 23 -0.09 15.33 3.75
N LYS A 24 0.68 15.48 2.68
CA LYS A 24 0.30 15.01 1.34
C LYS A 24 0.25 13.49 1.34
N LEU A 25 1.27 12.84 1.91
CA LEU A 25 1.28 11.39 2.06
C LEU A 25 0.13 10.91 2.95
N MET A 26 -0.08 11.54 4.12
CA MET A 26 -1.18 11.17 5.01
C MET A 26 -2.54 11.28 4.30
N ARG A 27 -2.76 12.38 3.56
CA ARG A 27 -3.98 12.58 2.80
C ARG A 27 -4.17 11.54 1.69
N SER A 28 -3.10 11.19 0.96
CA SER A 28 -3.14 10.19 -0.10
C SER A 28 -3.55 8.77 0.36
N ILE A 29 -3.37 8.48 1.66
CA ILE A 29 -3.81 7.24 2.29
C ILE A 29 -5.26 7.38 2.75
N GLU A 30 -5.57 8.48 3.44
CA GLU A 30 -6.91 8.79 3.98
C GLU A 30 -7.99 8.86 2.89
N GLU A 31 -7.66 9.34 1.69
CA GLU A 31 -8.61 9.46 0.56
C GLU A 31 -9.07 8.12 -0.02
N LEU A 32 -8.37 7.02 0.27
CA LEU A 32 -8.75 5.69 -0.22
C LEU A 32 -9.81 4.99 0.63
N ILE A 33 -10.12 5.59 1.78
CA ILE A 33 -11.27 5.27 2.61
C ILE A 33 -12.20 6.49 2.61
N PRO A 34 -13.48 6.36 3.01
CA PRO A 34 -14.42 7.48 2.99
C PRO A 34 -14.16 8.48 4.13
N VAL A 35 -12.95 9.05 4.19
CA VAL A 35 -12.55 10.11 5.13
C VAL A 35 -12.57 11.46 4.39
N PRO A 36 -13.65 12.24 4.55
CA PRO A 36 -13.74 13.57 3.95
C PRO A 36 -12.67 14.50 4.53
N GLU A 37 -12.31 15.55 3.79
CA GLU A 37 -11.23 16.46 4.19
C GLU A 37 -11.49 17.13 5.54
N ASN A 38 -12.75 17.46 5.83
CA ASN A 38 -13.16 18.02 7.11
C ASN A 38 -12.93 17.07 8.30
N SER A 39 -12.79 15.76 8.04
CA SER A 39 -12.61 14.71 9.06
C SER A 39 -11.17 14.19 9.13
N LYS A 40 -10.22 14.86 8.42
CA LYS A 40 -8.80 14.45 8.40
C LYS A 40 -8.18 14.51 9.79
N SER A 41 -8.50 15.56 10.53
CA SER A 41 -7.97 15.79 11.88
C SER A 41 -8.48 14.75 12.85
N GLU A 42 -9.76 14.43 12.78
CA GLU A 42 -10.47 13.44 13.58
C GLU A 42 -9.90 12.05 13.34
N PHE A 43 -9.70 11.67 12.06
CA PHE A 43 -9.09 10.40 11.71
C PHE A 43 -7.66 10.27 12.25
N ARG A 44 -6.82 11.30 12.02
CA ARG A 44 -5.44 11.32 12.51
C ARG A 44 -5.36 11.27 14.04
N ASN A 45 -6.22 12.02 14.72
CA ASN A 45 -6.34 12.01 16.17
C ASN A 45 -6.82 10.64 16.70
N GLY A 46 -7.78 10.00 16.02
CA GLY A 46 -8.23 8.65 16.35
C GLY A 46 -7.09 7.63 16.28
N VAL A 47 -6.28 7.68 15.21
CA VAL A 47 -5.07 6.85 15.09
C VAL A 47 -4.06 7.16 16.20
N PHE A 48 -3.87 8.43 16.52
CA PHE A 48 -2.95 8.86 17.58
C PHE A 48 -3.37 8.36 18.97
N VAL A 49 -4.65 8.55 19.35
CA VAL A 49 -5.20 8.07 20.63
C VAL A 49 -5.08 6.56 20.72
N TYR A 50 -5.43 5.84 19.65
CA TYR A 50 -5.30 4.39 19.64
C TYR A 50 -3.85 3.93 19.81
N LYS A 51 -2.91 4.58 19.13
CA LYS A 51 -1.47 4.32 19.26
C LYS A 51 -1.00 4.58 20.70
N THR A 52 -1.37 5.71 21.29
CA THR A 52 -0.97 6.07 22.66
C THR A 52 -1.53 5.07 23.67
N GLY A 53 -2.82 4.72 23.57
CA GLY A 53 -3.42 3.72 24.46
C GLY A 53 -2.82 2.32 24.29
N ALA A 54 -2.38 1.95 23.07
CA ALA A 54 -1.65 0.69 22.87
C ALA A 54 -0.27 0.72 23.57
N LEU A 55 0.44 1.84 23.47
CA LEU A 55 1.76 2.04 24.08
C LEU A 55 1.68 2.04 25.62
N GLU A 56 0.67 2.69 26.20
CA GLU A 56 0.40 2.69 27.64
C GLU A 56 0.15 1.27 28.20
N ARG A 57 -0.46 0.40 27.39
CA ARG A 57 -0.66 -1.02 27.72
C ARG A 57 0.57 -1.90 27.43
N GLY A 58 1.71 -1.30 27.09
CA GLY A 58 2.93 -2.01 26.71
C GLY A 58 2.85 -2.77 25.39
N LYS A 59 1.83 -2.51 24.55
CA LYS A 59 1.65 -3.17 23.26
C LYS A 59 2.27 -2.34 22.15
N LYS A 60 2.98 -3.00 21.21
CA LYS A 60 3.49 -2.34 20.01
C LYS A 60 2.32 -1.97 19.09
N PHE A 61 2.24 -0.69 18.72
CA PHE A 61 1.32 -0.25 17.68
C PHE A 61 1.81 -0.73 16.30
N THR A 62 0.90 -1.29 15.51
CA THR A 62 1.13 -1.66 14.10
C THR A 62 -0.11 -1.25 13.32
N TYR A 63 0.07 -0.84 12.06
CA TYR A 63 -1.04 -0.42 11.19
C TYR A 63 -2.17 -1.48 11.10
N ARG A 64 -1.81 -2.76 11.21
CA ARG A 64 -2.74 -3.90 11.22
C ARG A 64 -3.72 -3.89 12.40
N ASN A 65 -3.36 -3.25 13.51
CA ASN A 65 -4.14 -3.25 14.73
C ASN A 65 -5.25 -2.18 14.70
N TYR A 66 -5.28 -1.32 13.69
CA TYR A 66 -6.31 -0.30 13.51
C TYR A 66 -7.00 -0.52 12.14
N PRO A 67 -8.18 -1.17 12.12
CA PRO A 67 -8.80 -1.63 10.88
C PRO A 67 -8.98 -0.56 9.79
N PRO A 68 -9.43 0.68 10.09
CA PRO A 68 -9.57 1.70 9.06
C PRO A 68 -8.24 2.11 8.40
N LEU A 69 -7.16 2.22 9.18
CA LEU A 69 -5.82 2.54 8.67
C LEU A 69 -5.24 1.39 7.87
N ARG A 70 -5.51 0.15 8.32
CA ARG A 70 -5.10 -1.05 7.60
C ARG A 70 -5.72 -1.08 6.20
N GLU A 71 -7.04 -0.88 6.11
CA GLU A 71 -7.76 -0.86 4.84
C GLU A 71 -7.25 0.24 3.91
N ALA A 72 -7.05 1.45 4.44
CA ALA A 72 -6.51 2.58 3.68
C ALA A 72 -5.13 2.28 3.08
N ILE A 73 -4.23 1.69 3.89
CA ILE A 73 -2.89 1.32 3.43
C ILE A 73 -2.95 0.17 2.41
N GLU A 74 -3.79 -0.84 2.63
CA GLU A 74 -3.94 -1.95 1.69
C GLU A 74 -4.44 -1.44 0.32
N LYS A 75 -5.45 -0.58 0.31
CA LYS A 75 -5.93 0.08 -0.92
C LYS A 75 -4.85 0.94 -1.57
N LYS A 76 -4.03 1.65 -0.78
CA LYS A 76 -2.92 2.48 -1.32
C LYS A 76 -1.89 1.64 -2.03
N LEU A 77 -1.46 0.57 -1.38
CA LEU A 77 -0.51 -0.38 -1.97
C LEU A 77 -1.07 -1.00 -3.24
N MET A 78 -2.36 -1.37 -3.28
CA MET A 78 -2.98 -1.90 -4.48
C MET A 78 -3.04 -0.86 -5.61
N SER A 79 -3.46 0.38 -5.30
CA SER A 79 -3.51 1.49 -6.26
C SER A 79 -2.13 1.79 -6.86
N ASP A 80 -1.10 1.89 -6.02
CA ASP A 80 0.27 2.17 -6.45
C ASP A 80 0.89 1.00 -7.25
N LEU A 81 0.50 -0.25 -6.94
CA LEU A 81 0.94 -1.44 -7.65
C LEU A 81 0.16 -1.71 -8.95
N LYS A 82 -1.09 -1.23 -9.08
CA LYS A 82 -1.95 -1.42 -10.26
C LYS A 82 -1.25 -1.07 -11.59
N PRO A 83 -0.63 0.11 -11.79
CA PRO A 83 0.04 0.44 -13.05
C PRO A 83 1.27 -0.43 -13.30
N VAL A 84 2.01 -0.76 -12.24
CA VAL A 84 3.23 -1.57 -12.28
C VAL A 84 2.93 -3.01 -12.70
N VAL A 85 1.83 -3.57 -12.19
CA VAL A 85 1.39 -4.94 -12.45
C VAL A 85 0.63 -5.04 -13.78
N SER A 86 -0.28 -4.10 -14.07
CA SER A 86 -0.99 -4.05 -15.35
C SER A 86 -0.01 -3.98 -16.52
N LEU A 87 0.99 -3.08 -16.47
CA LEU A 87 2.00 -2.96 -17.52
C LEU A 87 2.86 -4.23 -17.68
N SER A 88 3.11 -4.96 -16.60
CA SER A 88 4.05 -6.10 -16.61
C SER A 88 3.40 -7.46 -16.85
N LEU A 89 2.12 -7.62 -16.51
CA LEU A 89 1.42 -8.91 -16.58
C LEU A 89 0.35 -8.97 -17.68
N ALA A 90 -0.25 -7.85 -18.08
CA ALA A 90 -1.40 -7.85 -18.99
C ALA A 90 -1.05 -8.23 -20.43
N ASN A 91 0.14 -7.87 -20.91
CA ASN A 91 0.46 -8.01 -22.31
C ASN A 91 1.28 -9.29 -22.56
N THR A 92 0.62 -10.37 -23.01
CA THR A 92 1.28 -11.51 -23.66
C THR A 92 2.02 -11.07 -24.94
N THR A 93 1.66 -9.91 -25.48
CA THR A 93 2.27 -9.24 -26.64
C THR A 93 3.11 -8.02 -26.24
N THR A 94 3.66 -7.95 -25.01
CA THR A 94 4.53 -6.80 -24.68
C THR A 94 5.87 -6.95 -25.41
N THR A 95 6.15 -6.03 -26.34
CA THR A 95 7.47 -5.87 -26.96
C THR A 95 8.52 -5.34 -25.97
N ASP A 96 8.08 -4.87 -24.78
CA ASP A 96 8.97 -4.37 -23.73
C ASP A 96 9.70 -5.54 -23.01
N PRO A 97 11.04 -5.63 -23.15
CA PRO A 97 11.83 -6.68 -22.50
C PRO A 97 11.74 -6.65 -20.97
N LYS A 98 11.46 -5.50 -20.34
CA LYS A 98 11.28 -5.41 -18.88
C LYS A 98 10.01 -6.12 -18.42
N ALA A 99 8.90 -5.93 -19.13
CA ALA A 99 7.63 -6.60 -18.83
C ALA A 99 7.76 -8.13 -18.97
N LYS A 100 8.39 -8.60 -20.07
CA LYS A 100 8.66 -10.03 -20.30
C LYS A 100 9.51 -10.66 -19.18
N LYS A 101 10.54 -9.95 -18.70
CA LYS A 101 11.39 -10.41 -17.59
C LYS A 101 10.61 -10.50 -16.27
N ARG A 102 9.73 -9.54 -15.99
CA ARG A 102 8.90 -9.55 -14.77
C ARG A 102 7.86 -10.67 -14.79
N ARG A 103 7.20 -10.87 -15.93
CA ARG A 103 6.28 -12.00 -16.13
C ARG A 103 6.98 -13.35 -15.96
N GLY A 104 8.17 -13.51 -16.55
CA GLY A 104 8.99 -14.70 -16.37
C GLY A 104 9.38 -14.97 -14.92
N ARG A 105 9.74 -13.93 -14.16
CA ARG A 105 10.03 -14.05 -12.72
C ARG A 105 8.79 -14.47 -11.91
N ALA A 106 7.63 -13.92 -12.25
CA ALA A 106 6.36 -14.27 -11.60
C ALA A 106 5.98 -15.74 -11.86
N LEU A 107 6.08 -16.20 -13.11
CA LEU A 107 5.88 -17.60 -13.49
C LEU A 107 6.82 -18.53 -12.72
N LYS A 108 8.12 -18.22 -12.68
CA LYS A 108 9.10 -19.02 -11.94
C LYS A 108 8.75 -19.13 -10.45
N THR A 109 8.34 -18.01 -9.84
CA THR A 109 7.93 -17.98 -8.43
C THR A 109 6.69 -18.83 -8.18
N LEU A 110 5.73 -18.85 -9.12
CA LEU A 110 4.53 -19.69 -9.01
C LEU A 110 4.86 -21.18 -9.18
N LEU A 111 5.74 -21.53 -10.11
CA LEU A 111 6.24 -22.89 -10.27
C LEU A 111 6.97 -23.37 -8.99
N GLU A 112 7.82 -22.53 -8.39
CA GLU A 112 8.50 -22.82 -7.11
C GLU A 112 7.51 -23.00 -5.95
N LYS A 113 6.31 -22.41 -6.03
CA LYS A 113 5.22 -22.59 -5.06
C LYS A 113 4.31 -23.79 -5.37
N GLY A 114 4.64 -24.59 -6.38
CA GLY A 114 3.94 -25.83 -6.72
C GLY A 114 2.78 -25.68 -7.72
N TYR A 115 2.64 -24.53 -8.39
CA TYR A 115 1.67 -24.38 -9.47
C TYR A 115 2.16 -25.08 -10.75
N CYS A 116 1.25 -25.64 -11.54
CA CYS A 116 1.58 -26.13 -12.88
C CYS A 116 1.79 -24.95 -13.86
N GLU A 117 2.53 -25.15 -14.96
CA GLU A 117 2.85 -24.07 -15.91
C GLU A 117 1.59 -23.43 -16.52
N GLU A 118 0.62 -24.26 -16.90
CA GLU A 118 -0.66 -23.81 -17.43
C GLU A 118 -1.47 -23.04 -16.37
N CYS A 119 -1.50 -23.57 -15.14
CA CYS A 119 -2.18 -23.00 -13.99
C CYS A 119 -1.63 -21.60 -13.65
N ALA A 120 -0.30 -21.45 -13.68
CA ALA A 120 0.36 -20.19 -13.39
C ALA A 120 0.08 -19.14 -14.48
N ASN A 121 0.03 -19.55 -15.76
CA ASN A 121 -0.34 -18.66 -16.86
C ASN A 121 -1.80 -18.19 -16.77
N VAL A 122 -2.73 -19.10 -16.50
CA VAL A 122 -4.15 -18.76 -16.31
C VAL A 122 -4.35 -17.85 -15.12
N LEU A 123 -3.69 -18.12 -13.99
CA LEU A 123 -3.76 -17.28 -12.79
C LEU A 123 -3.25 -15.86 -13.06
N LEU A 124 -2.13 -15.70 -13.76
CA LEU A 124 -1.60 -14.38 -14.11
C LEU A 124 -2.53 -13.63 -15.07
N ALA A 125 -3.17 -14.32 -16.02
CA ALA A 125 -4.15 -13.74 -16.92
C ALA A 125 -5.42 -13.29 -16.15
N PHE A 126 -5.93 -14.13 -15.25
CA PHE A 126 -7.08 -13.84 -14.41
C PHE A 126 -6.84 -12.65 -13.49
N ILE A 127 -5.69 -12.60 -12.80
CA ILE A 127 -5.29 -11.44 -11.97
C ILE A 127 -5.21 -10.18 -12.83
N GLY A 128 -4.65 -10.27 -14.04
CA GLY A 128 -4.60 -9.16 -14.98
C GLY A 128 -6.00 -8.66 -15.40
N GLU A 129 -6.99 -9.55 -15.52
CA GLU A 129 -8.38 -9.18 -15.82
C GLU A 129 -9.11 -8.59 -14.62
N VAL A 130 -8.96 -9.17 -13.43
CA VAL A 130 -9.53 -8.62 -12.18
C VAL A 130 -9.00 -7.21 -11.92
N LEU A 131 -7.70 -6.99 -12.10
CA LEU A 131 -7.08 -5.67 -11.98
C LEU A 131 -7.58 -4.68 -13.03
N ARG A 132 -8.06 -5.13 -14.20
CA ARG A 132 -8.71 -4.27 -15.20
C ARG A 132 -10.18 -3.98 -14.86
N LYS A 133 -10.91 -4.95 -14.29
CA LYS A 133 -12.34 -4.82 -13.96
C LYS A 133 -12.61 -3.97 -12.72
N GLU A 134 -11.65 -3.78 -11.82
CA GLU A 134 -11.74 -2.78 -10.73
C GLU A 134 -11.45 -1.35 -11.24
N GLU A 135 -12.00 -0.97 -12.38
CA GLU A 135 -12.07 0.41 -12.90
C GLU A 135 -13.35 1.11 -12.48
#